data_AF-T2SCN4-F1
#
_entry.id   AF-T2SCN4-F1
#
_cell.length_a   1.000
_cell.length_b   1.000
_cell.length_c   1.000
_cell.angle_alpha   90.00
_cell.angle_beta   90.00
_cell.angle_gamma   90.00
#
_symmetry.space_group_name_H-M   'P 1'
#
loop_
_entity.id
_entity.type
_entity.pdbx_description
1 polymer ?
#
loop_
_entity_poly.entity_id
_entity_poly.type
_entity_poly.pdbx_seq_one_letter_code
_entity_poly.pdbx_strand_id
1 'polypeptide(L)'
;MKDYNENLKQGIQDLEKLYQWLGDLQISQNLYKIDFSIARGLGYYTGIVYETTLNDMKSLGSVCSGGRYDHLTKNFSKENLQGVGLLLGLTD
;
A
#
# COMPACT_ATOMS: atom_id res chain seq x y z
N MET A 1 28.07 -2.70 3.89
CA MET A 1 26.63 -2.56 3.59
C MET A 1 26.10 -1.46 4.49
N LYS A 2 25.38 -0.45 3.98
CA LYS A 2 24.89 0.67 4.82
C LYS A 2 23.94 0.10 5.89
N ASP A 3 24.13 0.48 7.15
CA ASP A 3 23.17 0.20 8.23
C ASP A 3 21.87 0.98 7.93
N TYR A 4 20.92 0.31 7.29
CA TYR A 4 19.58 0.83 7.11
C TYR A 4 18.91 1.02 8.47
N ASN A 5 18.10 2.07 8.62
CA ASN A 5 17.32 2.24 9.85
C ASN A 5 16.28 1.12 9.99
N GLU A 6 15.85 0.87 11.22
CA GLU A 6 14.92 -0.23 11.52
C GLU A 6 13.60 -0.11 10.75
N ASN A 7 13.12 1.10 10.48
CA ASN A 7 11.90 1.33 9.70
C ASN A 7 12.03 0.83 8.26
N LEU A 8 13.18 1.08 7.62
CA LEU A 8 13.43 0.62 6.25
C LEU A 8 13.57 -0.91 6.22
N LYS A 9 14.25 -1.50 7.20
CA LYS A 9 14.35 -2.97 7.32
C LYS A 9 12.96 -3.60 7.46
N GLN A 10 12.12 -3.05 8.34
CA GLN A 10 10.75 -3.52 8.52
C GLN A 10 9.93 -3.37 7.24
N GLY A 11 10.01 -2.22 6.56
CA GLY A 11 9.29 -1.98 5.31
C GLY A 11 9.67 -2.96 4.20
N ILE A 12 10.96 -3.31 4.08
CA ILE A 12 11.43 -4.34 3.14
C ILE A 12 10.85 -5.71 3.51
N GLN A 13 10.91 -6.10 4.79
CA GLN A 13 10.35 -7.38 5.26
C GLN A 13 8.84 -7.48 5.01
N ASP A 14 8.10 -6.38 5.18
CA ASP A 14 6.66 -6.35 4.94
C ASP A 14 6.34 -6.51 3.44
N LEU A 15 7.14 -5.91 2.56
CA LEU A 15 7.04 -6.09 1.11
C LEU A 15 7.37 -7.52 0.68
N GLU A 16 8.42 -8.13 1.25
CA GLU A 16 8.79 -9.52 0.99
C GLU A 16 7.67 -10.49 1.38
N LYS A 17 7.07 -10.29 2.58
CA LYS A 17 5.92 -11.09 3.03
C LYS A 17 4.71 -10.92 2.12
N LEU A 18 4.41 -9.69 1.69
CA LEU A 18 3.32 -9.45 0.76
C LEU A 18 3.54 -10.19 -0.57
N TYR A 19 4.75 -10.15 -1.12
CA TYR A 19 5.11 -10.90 -2.33
C TYR A 19 4.94 -12.40 -2.15
N GLN A 20 5.38 -12.94 -1.01
CA GLN A 20 5.19 -14.35 -0.68
C GLN A 20 3.71 -14.71 -0.65
N TRP A 21 2.88 -13.95 0.07
CA TRP A 21 1.44 -14.19 0.15
C TRP A 21 0.74 -14.11 -1.20
N LEU A 22 1.11 -13.16 -2.05
CA LEU A 22 0.56 -13.07 -3.42
C LEU A 22 0.93 -14.31 -4.25
N GLY A 23 2.14 -14.84 -4.08
CA GLY A 23 2.57 -16.10 -4.68
C GLY A 23 1.79 -17.30 -4.15
N ASP A 24 1.62 -17.40 -2.83
CA ASP A 24 0.86 -18.49 -2.18
C ASP A 24 -0.61 -18.49 -2.59
N LEU A 25 -1.19 -17.30 -2.81
CA LEU A 25 -2.55 -17.10 -3.34
C LEU A 25 -2.64 -17.29 -4.87
N GLN A 26 -1.54 -17.66 -5.54
CA GLN A 26 -1.47 -17.89 -6.99
C GLN A 26 -1.89 -16.67 -7.83
N ILE A 27 -1.68 -15.45 -7.30
CA ILE A 27 -1.90 -14.22 -8.05
C ILE A 27 -0.81 -14.08 -9.11
N SER A 28 -1.23 -13.90 -10.36
CA SER A 28 -0.29 -13.76 -11.48
C SER A 28 0.62 -12.55 -11.31
N GLN A 29 1.93 -12.74 -11.52
CA GLN A 29 2.94 -11.69 -11.34
C GLN A 29 2.80 -10.51 -12.31
N ASN A 30 2.02 -10.64 -13.38
CA ASN A 30 1.72 -9.53 -14.29
C ASN A 30 0.67 -8.55 -13.72
N LEU A 31 0.04 -8.86 -12.57
CA LEU A 31 -1.00 -8.03 -11.95
C LEU A 31 -0.46 -7.07 -10.88
N TYR A 32 0.78 -7.26 -10.41
CA TYR A 32 1.37 -6.43 -9.35
C TYR A 32 2.86 -6.19 -9.57
N LYS A 33 3.35 -5.06 -9.07
CA LYS A 33 4.77 -4.71 -9.04
C LYS A 33 5.08 -3.85 -7.81
N ILE A 34 6.31 -3.90 -7.31
CA ILE A 34 6.81 -2.90 -6.35
C ILE A 34 7.16 -1.63 -7.12
N ASP A 35 6.66 -0.50 -6.65
CA ASP A 35 6.97 0.81 -7.20
C ASP A 35 7.33 1.78 -6.07
N PHE A 36 8.64 2.00 -5.89
CA PHE A 36 9.16 2.90 -4.86
C PHE A 36 8.94 4.39 -5.19
N SER A 37 8.40 4.73 -6.37
CA SER A 37 8.02 6.11 -6.70
C SER A 37 6.69 6.53 -6.07
N ILE A 38 5.91 5.58 -5.55
CA ILE A 38 4.63 5.87 -4.88
C ILE A 38 4.91 6.55 -3.54
N ALA A 39 4.70 7.86 -3.51
CA ALA A 39 4.67 8.67 -2.30
C ALA A 39 3.29 9.32 -2.20
N ARG A 40 2.42 8.75 -1.37
CA ARG A 40 1.06 9.29 -1.16
C ARG A 40 1.14 10.53 -0.27
N GLY A 41 0.52 11.64 -0.70
CA GLY A 41 0.51 12.91 0.02
C GLY A 41 -0.27 12.93 1.34
N LEU A 42 -0.65 11.77 1.85
CA LEU A 42 -1.44 11.61 3.07
C LEU A 42 -0.55 10.97 4.14
N GLY A 43 -0.08 11.79 5.08
CA GLY A 43 0.86 11.40 6.14
C GLY A 43 0.30 10.44 7.20
N TYR A 44 -0.83 9.78 6.94
CA TYR A 44 -1.45 8.83 7.87
C TYR A 44 -1.14 7.36 7.57
N TYR A 45 -0.50 7.04 6.43
CA TYR A 45 -0.09 5.67 6.13
C TYR A 45 1.12 5.27 6.96
N THR A 46 1.08 4.07 7.53
CA THR A 46 2.11 3.54 8.43
C THR A 46 2.71 2.21 7.93
N GLY A 47 2.31 1.74 6.75
CA GLY A 47 2.78 0.49 6.17
C GLY A 47 2.58 0.47 4.65
N ILE A 48 2.25 -0.71 4.11
CA ILE A 48 2.04 -0.90 2.67
C ILE A 48 0.97 0.06 2.13
N VAL A 49 1.28 0.67 1.00
CA VAL A 49 0.36 1.45 0.16
C VAL A 49 0.29 0.83 -1.23
N TYR A 50 -0.84 1.03 -1.91
CA TYR A 50 -1.04 0.50 -3.26
C TYR A 50 -1.87 1.45 -4.11
N GLU A 51 -1.61 1.39 -5.41
CA GLU A 51 -2.32 2.06 -6.49
C GLU A 51 -2.58 1.06 -7.61
N THR A 52 -3.74 1.17 -8.23
CA THR A 52 -4.19 0.27 -9.28
C THR A 52 -4.46 1.10 -10.52
N THR A 53 -3.82 0.74 -11.63
CA THR A 53 -4.05 1.37 -12.93
C THR A 53 -4.64 0.33 -13.89
N LEU A 54 -5.34 0.78 -14.91
CA LEU A 54 -5.88 -0.09 -15.95
C LEU A 54 -4.89 -0.15 -17.11
N ASN A 55 -4.50 -1.37 -17.51
CA ASN A 55 -3.50 -1.59 -18.55
C ASN A 55 -3.86 -0.90 -19.87
N ASP A 56 -5.14 -0.95 -20.25
CA ASP A 56 -5.65 -0.39 -21.51
C ASP A 56 -6.04 1.09 -21.40
N MET A 57 -6.10 1.64 -20.18
CA MET A 57 -6.54 3.02 -19.92
C MET A 57 -5.60 3.73 -18.93
N LYS A 58 -4.29 3.67 -19.19
CA LYS A 58 -3.27 4.29 -18.32
C LYS A 58 -3.45 5.80 -18.13
N SER A 59 -4.08 6.49 -19.10
CA SER A 59 -4.37 7.92 -19.03
C SER A 59 -5.35 8.30 -17.92
N LEU A 60 -6.16 7.35 -17.42
CA LEU A 60 -7.05 7.57 -16.27
C LEU A 60 -6.27 7.70 -14.96
N GLY A 61 -5.00 7.28 -14.92
CA GLY A 61 -4.23 7.22 -13.69
C GLY A 61 -4.71 6.10 -12.75
N SER A 62 -4.57 6.30 -11.44
CA SER A 62 -5.00 5.31 -10.44
C SER A 62 -6.52 5.29 -10.30
N VAL A 63 -7.13 4.12 -10.51
CA VAL A 63 -8.57 3.89 -10.35
C VAL A 63 -8.93 3.37 -8.96
N CYS A 64 -7.99 2.71 -8.28
CA CYS A 64 -8.16 2.21 -6.91
C CYS A 64 -6.89 2.39 -6.11
N SER A 65 -7.01 2.99 -4.93
CA SER A 65 -5.89 3.42 -4.12
C SER A 65 -6.16 3.11 -2.65
N GLY A 66 -5.19 2.53 -1.95
CA GLY A 66 -5.35 2.18 -0.53
C GLY A 66 -4.04 2.00 0.22
N GLY A 67 -4.14 1.54 1.46
CA GLY A 67 -2.99 1.24 2.30
C GLY A 67 -3.30 1.02 3.77
N ARG A 68 -2.27 0.69 4.54
CA ARG A 68 -2.33 0.42 5.99
C ARG A 68 -2.13 1.68 6.83
N TYR A 69 -2.97 1.86 7.84
CA TYR A 69 -2.92 2.98 8.78
C TYR A 69 -3.15 2.49 10.21
N ASP A 70 -2.16 2.69 11.08
CA ASP A 70 -2.20 2.14 12.44
C ASP A 70 -2.66 3.14 13.49
N HIS A 71 -2.71 4.42 13.13
CA HIS A 71 -2.92 5.53 14.06
C HIS A 71 -4.02 6.49 13.64
N LEU A 72 -4.68 6.22 12.51
CA LEU A 72 -5.69 7.11 11.96
C LEU A 72 -6.86 7.31 12.93
N THR A 73 -7.28 6.26 13.65
CA THR A 73 -8.42 6.36 14.57
C THR A 73 -8.12 7.16 15.82
N LYS A 74 -6.84 7.37 16.21
CA LYS A 74 -6.49 8.18 17.39
C LYS A 74 -6.99 9.61 17.31
N ASN A 75 -7.21 10.11 16.09
CA ASN A 75 -7.72 11.45 15.86
C ASN A 75 -9.23 11.56 16.16
N PHE A 76 -9.95 10.44 16.25
CA PHE A 76 -11.42 10.42 16.30
C PHE A 76 -11.99 9.49 17.39
N SER A 77 -11.16 8.63 17.98
CA SER A 77 -11.54 7.66 19.01
C SER A 77 -10.47 7.58 20.10
N LYS A 78 -10.90 7.19 21.31
CA LYS A 78 -9.99 6.86 22.42
C LYS A 78 -9.21 5.57 22.15
N GLU A 79 -9.73 4.72 21.26
CA GLU A 79 -9.10 3.47 20.88
C GLU A 79 -8.19 3.63 19.67
N ASN A 80 -6.99 3.05 19.76
CA ASN A 80 -6.05 2.97 18.65
C ASN A 80 -6.25 1.68 17.87
N LEU A 81 -7.10 1.75 16.84
CA LEU A 81 -7.39 0.62 15.96
C LEU A 81 -6.50 0.72 14.72
N GLN A 82 -5.91 -0.42 14.37
CA GLN A 82 -5.15 -0.57 13.13
C GLN A 82 -6.11 -0.95 12.01
N GLY A 83 -5.87 -0.43 10.81
CA GLY A 83 -6.74 -0.68 9.66
C GLY A 83 -6.00 -0.74 8.34
N VAL A 84 -6.65 -1.37 7.38
CA VAL A 84 -6.30 -1.33 5.96
C VAL A 84 -7.58 -0.95 5.22
N GLY A 85 -7.46 -0.05 4.25
CA GLY A 85 -8.59 0.41 3.46
C GLY A 85 -8.19 0.77 2.04
N LEU A 86 -9.17 0.83 1.16
CA LEU A 86 -9.06 1.26 -0.23
C LEU A 86 -10.22 2.18 -0.59
N LEU A 87 -10.00 3.00 -1.60
CA LEU A 87 -11.00 3.79 -2.27
C LEU A 87 -11.00 3.44 -3.76
N LEU A 88 -12.18 3.21 -4.31
CA LEU A 88 -12.40 3.11 -5.75
C LEU A 88 -12.87 4.49 -6.26
N GLY A 89 -12.08 5.10 -7.14
CA GLY A 89 -12.44 6.35 -7.79
C GLY A 89 -13.47 6.08 -8.88
N LEU A 90 -14.75 6.25 -8.56
CA LEU A 90 -15.83 6.26 -9.53
C LEU A 90 -16.13 7.71 -9.90
N THR A 91 -16.04 8.03 -11.17
CA THR A 91 -16.51 9.31 -11.74
C THR A 91 -17.64 9.01 -12.71
N ASP A 92 -18.70 9.80 -12.63
CA ASP A 92 -19.82 9.82 -13.60
C ASP A 92 -19.37 10.33 -14.98
#